data_AF-A0AAE4MWJ9-F1
#
_entry.id   AF-A0AAE4MWJ9-F1
#
_cell.length_a   1.000
_cell.length_b   1.000
_cell.length_c   1.000
_cell.angle_alpha   90.00
_cell.angle_beta   90.00
_cell.angle_gamma   90.00
#
_symmetry.space_group_name_H-M   'P 1'
#
loop_
_entity.id
_entity.type
_entity.pdbx_description
1 polymer ?
#
loop_
_entity_poly.entity_id
_entity_poly.type
_entity_poly.pdbx_seq_one_letter_code
_entity_poly.pdbx_strand_id
1 'polypeptide(L)'
;MAKYEVVRPWNGVALGQVVELENLHPALKSNVRLMRGEAGGELSPATPEAGTDTKSRKEIIQARLTELGIEFKGNLGAEKLGELLPDGELEKLFPAE
;
A
#
# COMPACT_ATOMS: atom_id res chain seq x y z
N MET A 1 7.27 14.56 25.82
CA MET A 1 8.64 14.37 25.32
C MET A 1 8.58 13.98 23.86
N ALA A 2 9.51 14.44 23.03
CA ALA A 2 9.51 14.08 21.62
C ALA A 2 10.18 12.71 21.42
N LYS A 3 9.55 11.86 20.60
CA LYS A 3 10.10 10.55 20.22
C LYS A 3 10.93 10.71 18.96
N TYR A 4 12.12 10.13 18.97
CA TYR A 4 13.01 10.14 17.82
C TYR A 4 13.44 8.72 17.47
N GLU A 5 13.49 8.44 16.18
CA GLU A 5 14.10 7.24 15.63
C GLU A 5 15.58 7.47 15.39
N VAL A 6 16.41 6.51 15.76
CA VAL A 6 17.85 6.56 15.52
C VAL A 6 18.15 6.16 14.08
N VAL A 7 18.69 7.10 13.31
CA VAL A 7 19.09 6.89 11.90
C VAL A 7 20.59 6.62 11.76
N ARG A 8 21.40 7.05 12.74
CA ARG A 8 22.82 6.69 12.83
C ARG A 8 23.11 6.23 14.25
N PRO A 9 23.61 4.98 14.46
CA PRO A 9 23.85 4.45 15.79
C PRO A 9 25.01 5.18 16.50
N TRP A 10 25.01 5.13 17.82
CA TRP A 10 26.12 5.62 18.67
C TRP A 10 26.26 4.75 19.92
N ASN A 11 27.16 5.13 20.83
CA ASN A 11 27.47 4.36 22.04
C ASN A 11 26.20 3.99 22.82
N GLY A 12 25.86 2.69 22.82
CA GLY A 12 24.72 2.14 23.54
C GLY A 12 23.35 2.30 22.85
N VAL A 13 23.29 2.81 21.61
CA VAL A 13 22.03 3.01 20.88
C VAL A 13 22.11 2.44 19.47
N ALA A 14 21.20 1.54 19.15
CA ALA A 14 21.15 0.84 17.86
C ALA A 14 20.38 1.62 16.78
N LEU A 15 20.63 1.30 15.52
CA LEU A 15 19.87 1.80 14.38
C LEU A 15 18.39 1.38 14.49
N GLY A 16 17.47 2.31 14.25
CA GLY A 16 16.02 2.09 14.34
C GLY A 16 15.46 2.11 15.76
N GLN A 17 16.31 2.24 16.79
CA GLN A 17 15.86 2.37 18.17
C GLN A 17 15.11 3.69 18.36
N VAL A 18 14.00 3.64 19.12
CA VAL A 18 13.22 4.84 19.48
C VAL A 18 13.70 5.37 20.82
N VAL A 19 14.08 6.65 20.85
CA VAL A 19 14.53 7.35 22.04
C VAL A 19 13.61 8.52 22.35
N GLU A 20 13.27 8.68 23.63
CA GLU A 20 12.49 9.81 24.13
C GLU A 20 13.44 10.87 24.67
N LEU A 21 13.44 12.04 24.03
CA LEU A 21 14.32 13.14 24.39
C LEU A 21 13.45 14.35 24.76
N GLU A 22 13.73 14.93 25.93
CA GLU A 22 13.09 16.18 26.37
C GLU A 22 13.65 17.38 25.60
N ASN A 23 14.98 17.42 25.43
CA ASN A 23 15.68 18.43 24.66
C ASN A 23 16.66 17.74 23.69
N LEU A 24 16.57 18.07 22.40
CA LEU A 24 17.47 17.52 21.37
C LEU A 24 18.77 18.33 21.31
N HIS A 25 19.87 17.74 21.77
CA HIS A 25 21.19 18.36 21.67
C HIS A 25 21.65 18.47 20.19
N PRO A 26 22.29 19.57 19.76
CA PRO A 26 22.74 19.76 18.37
C PRO A 26 23.58 18.61 17.81
N ALA A 27 24.43 17.99 18.65
CA ALA A 27 25.25 16.84 18.26
C ALA A 27 24.44 15.58 17.89
N LEU A 28 23.25 15.41 18.46
CA LEU A 28 22.38 14.26 18.19
C LEU A 28 21.45 14.48 17.01
N LYS A 29 21.28 15.72 16.54
CA LYS A 29 20.36 16.08 15.46
C LYS A 29 20.59 15.29 14.17
N SER A 30 21.85 15.01 13.82
CA SER A 30 22.18 14.23 12.63
C SER A 30 22.00 12.72 12.80
N ASN A 31 21.87 12.25 14.04
CA ASN A 31 21.76 10.83 14.36
C ASN A 31 20.31 10.38 14.55
N VAL A 32 19.37 11.33 14.70
CA VAL A 32 17.99 11.04 15.02
C VAL A 32 17.01 11.72 14.07
N ARG A 33 15.87 11.08 13.83
CA ARG A 33 14.75 11.60 13.05
C ARG A 33 13.53 11.69 13.95
N LEU A 34 12.84 12.83 13.94
CA LEU A 34 11.62 13.00 14.73
C LEU A 34 10.56 12.01 14.23
N MET A 35 10.07 11.14 15.12
CA MET A 35 8.96 10.24 14.79
C MET A 35 7.66 11.02 14.86
N ARG A 36 7.08 11.31 13.69
CA ARG A 36 5.74 11.88 13.59
C ARG A 36 4.70 10.75 13.64
N GLY A 37 4.57 10.09 14.80
CA GLY A 37 3.58 9.03 15.03
C GLY A 37 3.81 7.74 14.20
N GLU A 38 2.89 6.77 14.34
CA GLU A 38 2.89 5.44 13.70
C GLU A 38 2.85 5.46 12.15
N ALA A 39 2.86 6.66 11.55
CA ALA A 39 3.01 6.90 10.13
C ALA A 39 4.45 7.34 9.84
N GLY A 40 5.36 6.37 9.80
CA GLY A 40 6.72 6.56 9.28
C GLY A 40 6.73 6.88 7.78
N GLY A 41 6.17 8.03 7.42
CA GLY A 41 5.91 8.48 6.05
C GLY A 41 4.87 7.60 5.39
N GLU A 42 3.69 8.16 5.11
CA GLU A 42 2.85 7.60 4.06
C GLU A 42 3.74 7.49 2.81
N LEU A 43 4.13 6.26 2.45
CA LEU A 43 4.94 6.01 1.27
C LEU A 43 4.01 6.25 0.09
N SER A 44 3.99 7.46 -0.43
CA SER A 44 3.29 7.75 -1.67
C SER A 44 4.05 7.00 -2.77
N PRO A 45 3.46 5.98 -3.41
CA PRO A 45 4.13 5.26 -4.47
C PRO A 45 4.47 6.24 -5.59
N ALA A 46 5.68 6.14 -6.16
CA ALA A 46 6.13 7.00 -7.27
C ALA A 46 5.23 6.88 -8.52
N THR A 47 4.35 5.88 -8.54
CA THR A 47 3.29 5.70 -9.53
C THR A 47 1.98 5.53 -8.77
N PRO A 48 1.07 6.53 -8.76
CA PRO A 48 -0.18 6.45 -8.01
C PRO A 48 -1.09 5.29 -8.46
N GLU A 49 -0.86 4.75 -9.66
CA GLU A 49 -1.61 3.63 -10.26
C GLU A 49 -1.08 2.24 -9.87
N ALA A 50 0.06 2.16 -9.16
CA ALA A 50 0.67 0.91 -8.72
C ALA A 50 0.47 0.63 -7.21
N GLY A 51 -0.49 1.32 -6.59
CA GLY A 51 -0.96 0.97 -5.25
C GLY A 51 -1.79 -0.31 -5.32
N THR A 52 -1.64 -1.19 -4.32
CA THR A 52 -2.48 -2.39 -4.10
C THR A 52 -3.97 -2.07 -3.83
N ASP A 53 -4.40 -0.83 -4.07
CA ASP A 53 -5.76 -0.34 -3.90
C ASP A 53 -6.57 -0.43 -5.21
N THR A 54 -5.91 -0.42 -6.37
CA THR A 54 -6.56 -0.65 -7.67
C THR A 54 -6.71 -2.15 -7.88
N LYS A 55 -7.82 -2.72 -7.38
CA LYS A 55 -8.22 -4.12 -7.66
C LYS A 55 -7.97 -4.40 -9.14
N SER A 56 -7.12 -5.38 -9.43
CA SER A 56 -6.76 -5.69 -10.81
C SER A 56 -8.03 -5.95 -11.63
N ARG A 57 -8.05 -5.61 -12.92
CA ARG A 57 -9.18 -5.89 -13.84
C ARG A 57 -9.74 -7.31 -13.64
N LYS A 58 -8.84 -8.26 -13.41
CA LYS A 58 -9.14 -9.65 -13.04
C LYS A 58 -9.96 -9.78 -11.76
N GLU A 59 -9.57 -9.15 -10.66
CA GLU A 59 -10.24 -9.23 -9.37
C GLU A 59 -11.65 -8.62 -9.39
N ILE A 60 -11.84 -7.52 -10.13
CA ILE A 60 -13.16 -6.89 -10.32
C ILE A 60 -14.09 -7.85 -11.08
N ILE A 61 -13.61 -8.46 -12.16
CA ILE A 61 -14.37 -9.45 -12.92
C ILE A 61 -14.68 -10.69 -12.07
N GLN A 62 -13.71 -11.19 -11.30
CA GLN A 62 -13.88 -12.34 -10.40
C GLN A 62 -14.91 -12.07 -9.30
N ALA A 63 -14.88 -10.88 -8.68
CA ALA A 63 -15.87 -10.49 -7.69
C ALA A 63 -17.28 -10.49 -8.30
N ARG A 64 -17.45 -9.93 -9.51
CA ARG A 64 -18.75 -9.88 -10.19
C ARG A 64 -19.26 -11.24 -10.64
N LEU A 65 -18.38 -12.12 -11.14
CA LEU A 65 -18.73 -13.50 -11.46
C LEU A 65 -19.17 -14.27 -10.20
N THR A 66 -18.49 -14.04 -9.06
CA THR A 66 -18.86 -14.62 -7.78
C THR A 66 -20.23 -14.10 -7.29
N GLU A 67 -20.50 -12.80 -7.43
CA GLU A 67 -21.80 -12.19 -7.11
C GLU A 67 -22.95 -12.75 -7.98
N LEU A 68 -22.67 -13.02 -9.25
CA LEU A 68 -23.63 -13.62 -10.19
C LEU A 68 -23.78 -15.15 -10.01
N GLY A 69 -22.98 -15.77 -9.14
CA GLY A 69 -23.00 -17.21 -8.91
C GLY A 69 -22.41 -18.03 -10.07
N ILE A 70 -21.56 -17.43 -10.89
CA ILE A 70 -20.90 -18.06 -12.03
C ILE A 70 -19.55 -18.62 -11.57
N GLU A 71 -19.42 -19.95 -11.55
CA GLU A 71 -18.16 -20.61 -11.20
C GLU A 71 -17.12 -20.41 -12.33
N PHE A 72 -15.97 -19.84 -11.98
CA PHE A 72 -14.86 -19.65 -12.91
C PHE A 72 -13.57 -20.30 -12.38
N LYS A 73 -12.69 -20.71 -13.31
CA LYS A 73 -11.36 -21.22 -12.94
C LYS A 73 -10.42 -20.05 -12.62
N GLY A 74 -9.83 -20.04 -11.43
CA GLY A 74 -8.91 -18.96 -10.99
C GLY A 74 -7.65 -18.77 -11.84
N ASN A 75 -7.33 -19.73 -12.72
CA ASN A 75 -6.23 -19.65 -13.69
C ASN A 75 -6.59 -18.92 -14.99
N LEU A 76 -7.86 -18.56 -15.20
CA LEU A 76 -8.29 -17.82 -16.39
C LEU A 76 -7.78 -16.38 -16.32
N GLY A 77 -7.34 -15.86 -17.48
CA GLY A 77 -6.97 -14.46 -17.66
C GLY A 77 -8.19 -13.54 -17.62
N ALA A 78 -7.95 -12.24 -17.43
CA ALA A 78 -9.02 -11.24 -17.35
C ALA A 78 -9.94 -11.22 -18.59
N GLU A 79 -9.40 -11.54 -19.77
CA GLU A 79 -10.15 -11.63 -21.02
C GLU A 79 -11.19 -12.76 -20.98
N LYS A 80 -10.76 -13.98 -20.65
CA LYS A 80 -11.65 -15.16 -20.56
C LYS A 80 -12.65 -15.11 -19.43
N LEU A 81 -12.29 -14.46 -18.32
CA LEU A 81 -13.24 -14.20 -17.24
C LEU A 81 -14.26 -13.14 -17.65
N GLY A 82 -13.83 -12.16 -18.46
CA GLY A 82 -14.70 -11.15 -19.02
C GLY A 82 -15.74 -11.70 -19.99
N GLU A 83 -15.37 -12.70 -20.79
CA GLU A 83 -16.28 -13.41 -21.71
C GLU A 83 -17.35 -14.25 -20.98
N LEU A 84 -17.11 -14.63 -19.72
CA LEU A 84 -18.10 -15.33 -18.89
C LEU A 84 -19.13 -14.39 -18.25
N LEU A 85 -18.85 -13.07 -18.25
CA LEU A 85 -19.85 -12.08 -17.85
C LEU A 85 -20.87 -11.93 -18.98
N PRO A 86 -22.17 -11.77 -18.66
CA PRO A 86 -23.17 -11.48 -19.68
C PRO A 86 -22.84 -10.19 -20.44
N ASP A 87 -23.06 -10.20 -21.75
CA ASP A 87 -22.77 -9.08 -22.65
C ASP A 87 -23.37 -7.76 -22.13
N GLY A 88 -22.51 -6.74 -21.99
CA GLY A 88 -22.85 -5.43 -21.45
C GLY A 88 -22.53 -5.20 -19.96
N GLU A 89 -22.29 -6.24 -19.14
CA GLU A 89 -21.78 -6.03 -17.76
C GLU A 89 -20.30 -5.64 -17.76
N LEU A 90 -19.49 -6.18 -18.68
CA LEU A 90 -18.08 -5.83 -18.79
C LEU A 90 -17.87 -4.36 -19.19
N GLU A 91 -18.73 -3.82 -20.04
CA GLU A 91 -18.71 -2.40 -20.45
C GLU A 91 -19.18 -1.46 -19.33
N LYS A 92 -20.07 -1.92 -18.43
CA LYS A 92 -20.42 -1.18 -17.20
C LYS A 92 -19.28 -1.19 -16.19
N LEU A 93 -18.50 -2.27 -16.14
CA LEU A 93 -17.36 -2.42 -15.21
C LEU A 93 -16.10 -1.73 -15.70
N PHE A 94 -15.92 -1.66 -17.02
CA PHE A 94 -14.81 -0.96 -17.68
C PHE A 94 -15.37 -0.09 -18.80
N PRO A 95 -15.99 1.07 -18.47
CA PRO A 95 -16.36 2.03 -19.49
C PRO A 95 -15.09 2.44 -20.24
N ALA A 96 -15.06 2.24 -21.56
CA ALA A 96 -14.03 2.82 -22.40
C ALA A 96 -14.23 4.34 -22.34
N GLU A 97 -13.26 5.05 -21.76
CA GLU A 97 -13.16 6.51 -21.89
C GLU A 97 -12.98 6.93 -23.35
#